data_AF-A0A103QUY2-F1
#
_entry.id   AF-A0A103QUY2-F1
#
_cell.length_a   1.000
_cell.length_b   1.000
_cell.length_c   1.000
_cell.angle_alpha   90.00
_cell.angle_beta   90.00
_cell.angle_gamma   90.00
#
_symmetry.space_group_name_H-M   'P 1'
#
loop_
_entity.id
_entity.type
_entity.pdbx_description
1 polymer ?
#
loop_
_entity_poly.entity_id
_entity_poly.type
_entity_poly.pdbx_seq_one_letter_code
_entity_poly.pdbx_strand_id
1 'polypeptide(L)'
;MTFPCIAAARRFDPAAHLRFVIAGLAVGWVRRSDAARLARWPDVFDLADDRVTLSDRYDTVDARSMALASAIGALAAEGAIPGWRDEIYAIRNRFDDPPLAYIERAASRFFGTQTYAVHLNGIVEYAARPGAPAAPQMWLGRRSATKATDPGMLDNVVAGGIGWGLSVHETLAKECWEEAGIPPELAARAIAGRAVQVLCSLPEGTQSELLFVYDLPLPRDFAPHNQDGEVAEHLLAGVPEVIGWLRDGRATLDASLAMLDTLLRHRWLAPQDAAGIDALFAPAA
;
A
#
# COMPACT_ATOMS: atom_id res chain seq x y z
N MET A 1 -1.70 -21.14 14.78
CA MET A 1 -0.61 -20.52 13.99
C MET A 1 -1.10 -19.15 13.56
N THR A 2 -0.38 -18.10 13.94
CA THR A 2 -0.73 -16.70 13.67
C THR A 2 -0.36 -16.30 12.24
N PHE A 3 -0.94 -15.22 11.73
CA PHE A 3 -0.56 -14.63 10.44
C PHE A 3 0.60 -13.64 10.65
N PRO A 4 1.79 -13.85 10.05
CA PRO A 4 2.97 -13.00 10.30
C PRO A 4 2.78 -11.55 9.85
N CYS A 5 1.93 -11.32 8.84
CA CYS A 5 1.60 -9.98 8.34
C CYS A 5 1.00 -9.07 9.42
N ILE A 6 0.21 -9.60 10.36
CA ILE A 6 -0.46 -8.78 11.41
C ILE A 6 0.59 -8.09 12.28
N ALA A 7 1.60 -8.84 12.74
CA ALA A 7 2.68 -8.27 13.55
C ALA A 7 3.61 -7.38 12.71
N ALA A 8 3.90 -7.76 11.46
CA ALA A 8 4.74 -6.99 10.57
C ALA A 8 4.16 -5.62 10.24
N ALA A 9 2.84 -5.50 10.08
CA ALA A 9 2.12 -4.27 9.75
C ALA A 9 2.23 -3.15 10.80
N ARG A 10 2.66 -3.49 12.02
CA ARG A 10 2.88 -2.58 13.15
C ARG A 10 4.28 -2.66 13.73
N ARG A 11 5.23 -3.24 13.00
CA ARG A 11 6.63 -3.32 13.42
C ARG A 11 7.30 -1.96 13.23
N PHE A 12 7.03 -1.05 14.15
CA PHE A 12 7.47 0.34 14.15
C PHE A 12 7.95 0.75 15.54
N ASP A 13 9.07 1.45 15.60
CA ASP A 13 9.62 2.02 16.84
C ASP A 13 9.62 3.55 16.74
N PRO A 14 8.68 4.26 17.39
CA PRO A 14 8.63 5.72 17.37
C PRO A 14 9.93 6.37 17.89
N ALA A 15 10.65 5.74 18.81
CA ALA A 15 11.88 6.30 19.38
C ALA A 15 13.02 6.32 18.35
N ALA A 16 13.02 5.42 17.35
CA ALA A 16 13.98 5.39 16.26
C ALA A 16 13.70 6.42 15.14
N HIS A 17 12.62 7.19 15.24
CA HIS A 17 12.17 8.12 14.22
C HIS A 17 12.01 9.56 14.76
N LEU A 18 12.03 10.52 13.84
CA LEU A 18 11.68 11.92 14.04
C LEU A 18 10.38 12.19 13.29
N ARG A 19 9.52 13.06 13.81
CA ARG A 19 8.33 13.50 13.05
C ARG A 19 8.77 14.36 11.88
N PHE A 20 8.22 14.09 10.69
CA PHE A 20 8.35 15.00 9.56
C PHE A 20 7.18 16.00 9.60
N VAL A 21 7.49 17.29 9.55
CA VAL A 21 6.53 18.38 9.77
C VAL A 21 6.52 19.32 8.56
N ILE A 22 5.33 19.67 8.09
CA ILE A 22 5.11 20.69 7.06
C ILE A 22 3.98 21.61 7.55
N ALA A 23 4.20 22.93 7.53
CA ALA A 23 3.21 23.92 7.96
C ALA A 23 2.64 23.66 9.36
N GLY A 24 3.50 23.26 10.31
CA GLY A 24 3.12 22.93 11.68
C GLY A 24 2.39 21.59 11.85
N LEU A 25 2.08 20.88 10.77
CA LEU A 25 1.41 19.58 10.79
C LEU A 25 2.42 18.46 10.66
N ALA A 26 2.31 17.44 11.51
CA ALA A 26 3.15 16.27 11.41
C ALA A 26 2.58 15.30 10.36
N VAL A 27 3.32 15.13 9.27
CA VAL A 27 2.87 14.47 8.01
C VAL A 27 3.60 13.17 7.69
N GLY A 28 4.61 12.82 8.49
CA GLY A 28 5.36 11.58 8.28
C GLY A 28 6.40 11.32 9.36
N TRP A 29 7.36 10.46 9.01
CA TRP A 29 8.40 9.96 9.89
C TRP A 29 9.72 9.86 9.12
N VAL A 30 10.78 10.48 9.63
CA VAL A 30 12.14 10.31 9.13
C VAL A 30 12.91 9.49 10.14
N ARG A 31 13.59 8.43 9.71
CA ARG A 31 14.48 7.68 10.61
C ARG A 31 15.58 8.59 11.16
N ARG A 32 15.88 8.46 12.45
CA ARG A 32 16.98 9.22 13.07
C ARG A 32 18.32 9.02 12.35
N SER A 33 18.57 7.80 11.85
CA SER A 33 19.77 7.47 11.07
C SER A 33 19.87 8.20 9.72
N ASP A 34 18.74 8.60 9.14
CA ASP A 34 18.69 9.29 7.85
C ASP A 34 18.52 10.80 7.96
N ALA A 35 18.01 11.29 9.09
CA ALA A 35 17.82 12.72 9.34
C ALA A 35 19.11 13.53 9.13
N ALA A 36 20.28 13.00 9.53
CA ALA A 36 21.57 13.66 9.30
C ALA A 36 21.87 13.95 7.82
N ARG A 37 21.30 13.19 6.89
CA ARG A 37 21.44 13.45 5.44
C ARG A 37 20.77 14.76 5.03
N LEU A 38 19.69 15.15 5.72
CA LEU A 38 18.90 16.34 5.44
C LEU A 38 19.59 17.64 5.87
N ALA A 39 20.57 17.56 6.77
CA ALA A 39 21.36 18.72 7.24
C ALA A 39 22.11 19.45 6.12
N ARG A 40 22.27 18.83 4.94
CA ARG A 40 22.87 19.42 3.74
C ARG A 40 21.99 20.48 3.07
N TRP A 41 20.70 20.54 3.40
CA TRP A 41 19.77 21.55 2.90
C TRP A 41 19.18 22.38 4.05
N PRO A 42 20.01 23.20 4.74
CA PRO A 42 19.55 23.99 5.89
C PRO A 42 18.52 25.07 5.51
N ASP A 43 18.45 25.45 4.24
CA ASP A 43 17.41 26.33 3.69
C ASP A 43 16.08 25.60 3.41
N VAL A 44 16.06 24.26 3.46
CA VAL A 44 14.89 23.41 3.19
C VAL A 44 14.37 22.78 4.48
N PHE A 45 15.25 22.22 5.30
CA PHE A 45 14.89 21.49 6.50
C PHE A 45 15.50 22.13 7.75
N ASP A 46 14.67 22.33 8.76
CA ASP A 46 15.08 22.60 10.14
C ASP A 46 15.05 21.29 10.93
N LEU A 47 16.20 20.93 11.52
CA LEU A 47 16.39 19.66 12.23
C LEU A 47 16.46 19.94 13.74
N ALA A 48 15.53 19.36 14.48
CA ALA A 48 15.54 19.34 15.94
C ALA A 48 15.61 17.90 16.48
N ASP A 49 15.77 17.75 17.79
CA ASP A 49 15.98 16.45 18.44
C ASP A 49 14.80 15.46 18.26
N ASP A 50 13.60 15.98 18.00
CA ASP A 50 12.35 15.21 17.91
C ASP A 50 11.63 15.32 16.54
N ARG A 51 12.09 16.20 15.65
CA ARG A 51 11.42 16.46 14.36
C ARG A 51 12.36 16.98 13.28
N VAL A 52 11.93 16.77 12.04
CA VAL A 52 12.44 17.43 10.84
C VAL A 52 11.30 18.29 10.29
N THR A 53 11.52 19.60 10.16
CA THR A 53 10.50 20.54 9.70
C THR A 53 10.90 21.10 8.34
N LEU A 54 9.99 21.06 7.37
CA LEU A 54 10.16 21.81 6.12
C LEU A 54 10.02 23.31 6.42
N SER A 55 10.98 24.11 5.97
CA SER A 55 11.08 25.53 6.31
C SER A 55 9.82 26.32 5.94
N ASP A 56 9.35 27.16 6.87
CA ASP A 56 8.17 28.02 6.68
C ASP A 56 8.36 29.10 5.61
N ARG A 57 9.57 29.28 5.06
CA ARG A 57 9.78 30.18 3.91
C ARG A 57 9.09 29.69 2.63
N TYR A 58 8.73 28.41 2.56
CA TYR A 58 7.95 27.85 1.46
C TYR A 58 6.48 27.81 1.89
N ASP A 59 5.76 28.89 1.59
CA ASP A 59 4.40 29.15 2.07
C ASP A 59 3.30 28.61 1.13
N THR A 60 3.65 28.18 -0.08
CA THR A 60 2.74 27.55 -1.05
C THR A 60 3.05 26.07 -1.27
N VAL A 61 2.05 25.30 -1.70
CA VAL A 61 2.19 23.88 -2.05
C VAL A 61 3.28 23.68 -3.11
N ASP A 62 3.29 24.52 -4.14
CA ASP A 62 4.28 24.43 -5.23
C ASP A 62 5.70 24.72 -4.74
N ALA A 63 5.88 25.79 -3.93
CA ALA A 63 7.19 26.13 -3.37
C ALA A 63 7.75 25.00 -2.49
N ARG A 64 6.89 24.39 -1.66
CA ARG A 64 7.27 23.23 -0.83
C ARG A 64 7.66 22.03 -1.67
N SER A 65 6.87 21.75 -2.71
CA SER A 65 7.09 20.63 -3.63
C SER A 65 8.43 20.78 -4.37
N MET A 66 8.74 21.99 -4.87
CA MET A 66 10.00 22.28 -5.54
C MET A 66 11.20 22.14 -4.60
N ALA A 67 11.10 22.63 -3.37
CA ALA A 67 12.15 22.51 -2.36
C ALA A 67 12.43 21.04 -2.01
N LEU A 68 11.38 20.24 -1.83
CA LEU A 68 11.47 18.80 -1.61
C LEU A 68 12.10 18.09 -2.82
N ALA A 69 11.63 18.37 -4.04
CA ALA A 69 12.08 17.71 -5.25
C ALA A 69 13.60 17.83 -5.45
N SER A 70 14.19 19.00 -5.16
CA SER A 70 15.64 19.19 -5.27
C SER A 70 16.42 18.30 -4.30
N ALA A 71 15.98 18.20 -3.03
CA ALA A 71 16.66 17.37 -2.03
C ALA A 71 16.46 15.87 -2.33
N ILE A 72 15.24 15.50 -2.72
CA ILE A 72 14.86 14.13 -3.10
C ILE A 72 15.69 13.65 -4.30
N GLY A 73 15.83 14.46 -5.35
CA GLY A 73 16.61 14.10 -6.53
C GLY A 73 18.08 13.81 -6.20
N ALA A 74 18.68 14.61 -5.31
CA ALA A 74 20.04 14.38 -4.84
C ALA A 74 20.16 13.10 -3.98
N LEU A 75 19.23 12.87 -3.06
CA LEU A 75 19.17 11.63 -2.26
C LEU A 75 18.99 10.39 -3.14
N ALA A 76 18.16 10.49 -4.19
CA ALA A 76 17.97 9.42 -5.17
C ALA A 76 19.24 9.14 -5.98
N ALA A 77 19.94 10.18 -6.46
CA ALA A 77 21.21 10.04 -7.17
C ALA A 77 22.30 9.38 -6.32
N GLU A 78 22.22 9.50 -4.99
CA GLU A 78 23.11 8.87 -4.01
C GLU A 78 22.66 7.46 -3.59
N GLY A 79 21.54 6.97 -4.13
CA GLY A 79 20.97 5.65 -3.83
C GLY A 79 20.24 5.57 -2.49
N ALA A 80 20.01 6.69 -1.79
CA ALA A 80 19.26 6.71 -0.53
C ALA A 80 17.75 6.56 -0.74
N ILE A 81 17.25 6.89 -1.93
CA ILE A 81 15.85 6.70 -2.34
C ILE A 81 15.84 5.75 -3.54
N PRO A 82 15.73 4.42 -3.31
CA PRO A 82 15.70 3.44 -4.39
C PRO A 82 14.30 3.35 -5.03
N GLY A 83 14.23 2.77 -6.23
CA GLY A 83 12.96 2.38 -6.85
C GLY A 83 12.12 3.54 -7.39
N TRP A 84 12.78 4.58 -7.91
CA TRP A 84 12.16 5.72 -8.60
C TRP A 84 11.10 5.28 -9.63
N ARG A 85 9.94 5.95 -9.64
CA ARG A 85 8.77 5.55 -10.45
C ARG A 85 8.25 6.63 -11.40
N ASP A 86 8.77 7.85 -11.34
CA ASP A 86 8.20 9.00 -12.05
C ASP A 86 6.70 9.19 -11.76
N GLU A 87 6.30 8.99 -10.49
CA GLU A 87 4.91 8.98 -10.06
C GLU A 87 4.69 9.91 -8.86
N ILE A 88 3.98 11.00 -9.10
CA ILE A 88 3.77 12.03 -8.08
C ILE A 88 2.67 11.59 -7.11
N TYR A 89 2.97 11.64 -5.81
CA TYR A 89 2.05 11.49 -4.70
C TYR A 89 1.81 12.83 -4.00
N ALA A 90 0.69 12.92 -3.27
CA ALA A 90 0.36 14.06 -2.43
C ALA A 90 0.72 13.79 -0.97
N ILE A 91 1.41 14.73 -0.31
CA ILE A 91 1.63 14.70 1.14
C ILE A 91 0.40 15.30 1.83
N ARG A 92 -0.38 14.43 2.49
CA ARG A 92 -1.61 14.76 3.23
C ARG A 92 -1.85 13.72 4.33
N ASN A 93 -2.58 14.09 5.38
CA ASN A 93 -2.83 13.20 6.52
C ASN A 93 -4.08 12.33 6.31
N ARG A 94 -5.12 12.88 5.68
CA ARG A 94 -6.32 12.15 5.25
C ARG A 94 -6.43 12.20 3.73
N PHE A 95 -7.10 11.20 3.15
CA PHE A 95 -7.21 11.09 1.70
C PHE A 95 -7.86 12.33 1.07
N ASP A 96 -8.89 12.89 1.69
CA ASP A 96 -9.60 14.06 1.14
C ASP A 96 -9.01 15.41 1.60
N ASP A 97 -7.95 15.41 2.42
CA ASP A 97 -7.31 16.65 2.83
C ASP A 97 -6.62 17.32 1.62
N PRO A 98 -6.58 18.66 1.56
CA PRO A 98 -5.78 19.36 0.57
C PRO A 98 -4.29 19.00 0.71
N PRO A 99 -3.55 18.85 -0.40
CA PRO A 99 -2.13 18.52 -0.35
C PRO A 99 -1.33 19.65 0.32
N LEU A 100 -0.38 19.27 1.17
CA LEU A 100 0.57 20.22 1.78
C LEU A 100 1.82 20.42 0.93
N ALA A 101 2.18 19.40 0.15
CA ALA A 101 3.21 19.37 -0.88
C ALA A 101 3.01 18.11 -1.76
N TYR A 102 3.75 18.02 -2.85
CA TYR A 102 3.86 16.84 -3.70
C TYR A 102 5.23 16.18 -3.54
N ILE A 103 5.27 14.87 -3.72
CA ILE A 103 6.46 14.06 -3.52
C ILE A 103 6.53 12.96 -4.57
N GLU A 104 7.74 12.58 -5.00
CA GLU A 104 7.90 11.35 -5.78
C GLU A 104 7.54 10.13 -4.91
N ARG A 105 6.77 9.19 -5.46
CA ARG A 105 6.32 7.95 -4.80
C ARG A 105 7.44 7.26 -4.05
N ALA A 106 8.59 7.04 -4.70
CA ALA A 106 9.74 6.37 -4.08
C ALA A 106 10.26 7.08 -2.81
N ALA A 107 10.17 8.41 -2.75
CA ALA A 107 10.61 9.20 -1.61
C ALA A 107 9.66 9.14 -0.41
N SER A 108 8.41 8.69 -0.61
CA SER A 108 7.42 8.58 0.49
C SER A 108 7.91 7.72 1.64
N ARG A 109 8.65 6.63 1.35
CA ARG A 109 9.25 5.77 2.39
C ARG A 109 10.33 6.50 3.18
N PHE A 110 11.19 7.29 2.53
CA PHE A 110 12.25 8.03 3.21
C PHE A 110 11.69 9.06 4.21
N PHE A 111 10.62 9.76 3.81
CA PHE A 111 9.95 10.75 4.65
C PHE A 111 8.80 10.18 5.50
N GLY A 112 8.53 8.87 5.38
CA GLY A 112 7.46 8.16 6.08
C GLY A 112 6.10 8.82 5.93
N THR A 113 5.84 9.46 4.78
CA THR A 113 4.58 10.14 4.52
C THR A 113 3.49 9.13 4.27
N GLN A 114 2.26 9.46 4.69
CA GLN A 114 1.11 8.61 4.45
C GLN A 114 0.87 8.43 2.95
N THR A 115 0.83 7.17 2.53
CA THR A 115 0.48 6.74 1.17
C THR A 115 -0.89 6.05 1.17
N TYR A 116 -1.46 5.88 -0.01
CA TYR A 116 -2.76 5.26 -0.19
C TYR A 116 -2.70 4.27 -1.35
N ALA A 117 -3.37 3.14 -1.20
CA ALA A 117 -3.42 2.11 -2.23
C ALA A 117 -4.81 1.45 -2.27
N VAL A 118 -5.15 0.89 -3.42
CA VAL A 118 -6.31 0.00 -3.59
C VAL A 118 -5.85 -1.44 -3.69
N HIS A 119 -6.60 -2.35 -3.07
CA HIS A 119 -6.37 -3.79 -3.15
C HIS A 119 -7.69 -4.49 -3.43
N LEU A 120 -7.74 -5.30 -4.49
CA LEU A 120 -8.95 -5.98 -4.92
C LEU A 120 -8.85 -7.49 -4.75
N ASN A 121 -9.82 -8.09 -4.06
CA ASN A 121 -9.98 -9.53 -3.96
C ASN A 121 -10.99 -10.00 -5.02
N GLY A 122 -10.49 -10.63 -6.09
CA GLY A 122 -11.33 -11.24 -7.11
C GLY A 122 -11.87 -12.58 -6.64
N ILE A 123 -13.18 -12.70 -6.45
CA ILE A 123 -13.83 -13.89 -5.88
C ILE A 123 -14.70 -14.55 -6.93
N VAL A 124 -14.57 -15.87 -7.08
CA VAL A 124 -15.44 -16.67 -7.94
C VAL A 124 -15.95 -17.88 -7.17
N GLU A 125 -17.20 -18.25 -7.39
CA GLU A 125 -17.82 -19.38 -6.68
C GLU A 125 -18.10 -20.56 -7.61
N TYR A 126 -17.53 -21.72 -7.28
CA TYR A 126 -17.71 -22.97 -8.03
C TYR A 126 -18.36 -24.05 -7.18
N ALA A 127 -19.31 -24.79 -7.76
CA ALA A 127 -19.78 -26.03 -7.17
C ALA A 127 -18.84 -27.17 -7.55
N ALA A 128 -18.33 -27.92 -6.57
CA ALA A 128 -17.42 -29.06 -6.82
C ALA A 128 -18.06 -30.17 -7.68
N ARG A 129 -19.39 -30.23 -7.70
CA ARG A 129 -20.20 -31.11 -8.56
C ARG A 129 -21.62 -30.53 -8.70
N PRO A 130 -22.39 -30.93 -9.73
CA PRO A 130 -23.79 -30.51 -9.85
C PRO A 130 -24.57 -30.80 -8.56
N GLY A 131 -25.27 -29.79 -8.05
CA GLY A 131 -26.06 -29.88 -6.81
C GLY A 131 -25.28 -29.75 -5.50
N ALA A 132 -23.96 -29.62 -5.52
CA ALA A 132 -23.19 -29.24 -4.33
C ALA A 132 -23.26 -27.72 -4.07
N PRO A 133 -23.13 -27.27 -2.81
CA PRO A 133 -22.98 -25.85 -2.53
C PRO A 133 -21.75 -25.29 -3.24
N ALA A 134 -21.89 -24.07 -3.77
CA ALA A 134 -20.75 -23.38 -4.34
C ALA A 134 -19.77 -23.00 -3.24
N ALA A 135 -18.47 -23.18 -3.52
CA ALA A 135 -17.39 -22.80 -2.64
C ALA A 135 -16.64 -21.61 -3.27
N PRO A 136 -16.23 -20.62 -2.45
CA PRO A 136 -15.46 -19.48 -2.92
C PRO A 136 -14.03 -19.90 -3.25
N GLN A 137 -13.54 -19.33 -4.35
CA GLN A 137 -12.14 -19.31 -4.74
C GLN A 137 -11.73 -17.86 -5.00
N MET A 138 -10.44 -17.58 -4.85
CA MET A 138 -9.87 -16.26 -5.02
C MET A 138 -8.85 -16.29 -6.16
N TRP A 139 -8.92 -15.28 -7.03
CA TRP A 139 -7.83 -14.97 -7.95
C TRP A 139 -6.76 -14.17 -7.23
N LEU A 140 -5.50 -14.51 -7.49
CA LEU A 140 -4.30 -13.84 -6.98
C LEU A 140 -3.35 -13.58 -8.13
N GLY A 141 -2.62 -12.47 -8.08
CA GLY A 141 -1.47 -12.24 -8.95
C GLY A 141 -0.19 -12.79 -8.33
N ARG A 142 0.75 -13.26 -9.13
CA ARG A 142 2.16 -13.32 -8.74
C ARG A 142 2.87 -12.11 -9.32
N ARG A 143 3.53 -11.33 -8.48
CA ARG A 143 4.29 -10.15 -8.91
C ARG A 143 5.39 -10.55 -9.89
N SER A 144 5.59 -9.75 -10.93
CA SER A 144 6.69 -9.98 -11.87
C SER A 144 8.06 -9.95 -11.16
N ALA A 145 9.04 -10.65 -11.74
CA ALA A 145 10.40 -10.67 -11.19
C ALA A 145 11.11 -9.29 -11.30
N THR A 146 10.57 -8.38 -12.10
CA THR A 146 11.13 -7.04 -12.35
C THR A 146 10.52 -5.95 -11.45
N LYS A 147 9.49 -6.26 -10.65
CA LYS A 147 8.92 -5.30 -9.68
C LYS A 147 9.97 -4.91 -8.65
N ALA A 148 10.08 -3.60 -8.36
CA ALA A 148 11.04 -3.08 -7.39
C ALA A 148 10.72 -3.46 -5.92
N THR A 149 9.50 -3.91 -5.64
CA THR A 149 9.06 -4.33 -4.30
C THR A 149 8.51 -5.75 -4.40
N ASP A 150 8.97 -6.63 -3.51
CA ASP A 150 8.49 -8.01 -3.34
C ASP A 150 8.36 -8.83 -4.64
N PRO A 151 9.41 -8.89 -5.51
CA PRO A 151 9.34 -9.63 -6.77
C PRO A 151 9.03 -11.12 -6.55
N GLY A 152 8.11 -11.68 -7.33
CA GLY A 152 7.72 -13.10 -7.28
C GLY A 152 6.79 -13.50 -6.12
N MET A 153 6.51 -12.60 -5.18
CA MET A 153 5.53 -12.85 -4.11
C MET A 153 4.10 -12.87 -4.64
N LEU A 154 3.21 -13.55 -3.91
CA LEU A 154 1.77 -13.49 -4.20
C LEU A 154 1.22 -12.11 -3.82
N ASP A 155 0.22 -11.66 -4.56
CA ASP A 155 -0.47 -10.39 -4.38
C ASP A 155 -1.98 -10.60 -4.55
N ASN A 156 -2.75 -9.54 -4.33
CA ASN A 156 -4.15 -9.50 -4.78
C ASN A 156 -4.23 -9.70 -6.31
N VAL A 157 -5.44 -9.96 -6.85
CA VAL A 157 -5.59 -10.02 -8.32
C VAL A 157 -5.30 -8.67 -8.97
N VAL A 158 -5.57 -7.58 -8.24
CA VAL A 158 -5.27 -6.19 -8.60
C VAL A 158 -4.84 -5.45 -7.34
N ALA A 159 -3.72 -4.73 -7.41
CA ALA A 159 -3.25 -3.84 -6.34
C ALA A 159 -2.46 -2.65 -6.90
N GLY A 160 -2.83 -1.44 -6.51
CA GLY A 160 -2.21 -0.23 -7.07
C GLY A 160 -2.13 0.93 -6.09
N GLY A 161 -1.04 1.67 -6.18
CA GLY A 161 -0.85 2.90 -5.45
C GLY A 161 -1.73 4.03 -6.01
N ILE A 162 -2.23 4.91 -5.15
CA ILE A 162 -3.04 6.06 -5.59
C ILE A 162 -2.14 7.28 -5.73
N GLY A 163 -1.71 7.53 -6.97
CA GLY A 163 -1.03 8.75 -7.37
C GLY A 163 -1.89 10.01 -7.20
N TRP A 164 -1.23 11.17 -7.17
CA TRP A 164 -1.91 12.46 -7.15
C TRP A 164 -2.81 12.64 -8.37
N GLY A 165 -3.98 13.24 -8.16
CA GLY A 165 -4.95 13.52 -9.22
C GLY A 165 -5.88 12.35 -9.55
N LEU A 166 -5.69 11.17 -8.93
CA LEU A 166 -6.59 10.03 -9.06
C LEU A 166 -7.45 9.85 -7.80
N SER A 167 -8.73 9.57 -8.01
CA SER A 167 -9.61 9.04 -6.97
C SER A 167 -9.36 7.54 -6.74
N VAL A 168 -9.86 7.03 -5.61
CA VAL A 168 -9.82 5.59 -5.29
C VAL A 168 -10.45 4.75 -6.40
N HIS A 169 -11.59 5.19 -6.96
CA HIS A 169 -12.29 4.46 -8.01
C HIS A 169 -11.58 4.53 -9.37
N GLU A 170 -10.98 5.68 -9.72
CA GLU A 170 -10.21 5.80 -10.96
C GLU A 170 -8.96 4.92 -10.91
N THR A 171 -8.22 4.91 -9.80
CA THR A 171 -7.09 4.00 -9.61
C THR A 171 -7.57 2.55 -9.68
N LEU A 172 -8.62 2.17 -8.95
CA LEU A 172 -9.11 0.79 -8.98
C LEU A 172 -9.49 0.34 -10.39
N ALA A 173 -10.19 1.17 -11.17
CA ALA A 173 -10.59 0.83 -12.54
C ALA A 173 -9.38 0.73 -13.50
N LYS A 174 -8.40 1.64 -13.36
CA LYS A 174 -7.15 1.62 -14.14
C LYS A 174 -6.38 0.32 -13.91
N GLU A 175 -6.11 0.00 -12.64
CA GLU A 175 -5.34 -1.17 -12.22
C GLU A 175 -6.09 -2.49 -12.54
N CYS A 176 -7.43 -2.48 -12.46
CA CYS A 176 -8.26 -3.61 -12.89
C CYS A 176 -7.98 -4.01 -14.33
N TRP A 177 -7.89 -3.02 -15.22
CA TRP A 177 -7.58 -3.26 -16.61
C TRP A 177 -6.13 -3.69 -16.78
N GLU A 178 -5.18 -2.93 -16.24
CA GLU A 178 -3.74 -3.12 -16.44
C GLU A 178 -3.24 -4.48 -15.91
N GLU A 179 -3.55 -4.83 -14.66
CA GLU A 179 -2.98 -6.02 -14.02
C GLU A 179 -3.77 -7.31 -14.30
N ALA A 180 -5.06 -7.20 -14.62
CA ALA A 180 -5.95 -8.37 -14.69
C ALA A 180 -6.93 -8.39 -15.88
N GLY A 181 -6.95 -7.36 -16.73
CA GLY A 181 -7.88 -7.29 -17.86
C GLY A 181 -9.35 -7.27 -17.43
N ILE A 182 -9.64 -6.83 -16.20
CA ILE A 182 -11.00 -6.65 -15.69
C ILE A 182 -11.57 -5.38 -16.33
N PRO A 183 -12.65 -5.48 -17.12
CA PRO A 183 -13.15 -4.32 -17.83
C PRO A 183 -13.90 -3.37 -16.88
N PRO A 184 -14.02 -2.07 -17.23
CA PRO A 184 -14.58 -1.04 -16.35
C PRO A 184 -15.98 -1.36 -15.82
N GLU A 185 -16.84 -1.98 -16.62
CA GLU A 185 -18.20 -2.38 -16.22
C GLU A 185 -18.25 -3.47 -15.14
N LEU A 186 -17.17 -4.25 -15.02
CA LEU A 186 -17.00 -5.24 -13.96
C LEU A 186 -16.32 -4.61 -12.75
N ALA A 187 -15.26 -3.82 -12.96
CA ALA A 187 -14.58 -3.06 -11.91
C ALA A 187 -15.54 -2.14 -11.13
N ALA A 188 -16.51 -1.52 -11.80
CA ALA A 188 -17.53 -0.67 -11.20
C ALA A 188 -18.45 -1.39 -10.18
N ARG A 189 -18.42 -2.74 -10.15
CA ARG A 189 -19.19 -3.57 -9.20
C ARG A 189 -18.39 -3.92 -7.95
N ALA A 190 -17.15 -3.44 -7.83
CA ALA A 190 -16.33 -3.67 -6.66
C ALA A 190 -17.03 -3.17 -5.39
N ILE A 191 -17.01 -4.00 -4.37
CA ILE A 191 -17.67 -3.78 -3.08
C ILE A 191 -16.60 -3.37 -2.09
N ALA A 192 -16.75 -2.19 -1.49
CA ALA A 192 -15.81 -1.70 -0.50
C ALA A 192 -15.78 -2.61 0.75
N GLY A 193 -14.57 -3.00 1.14
CA GLY A 193 -14.25 -3.64 2.41
C GLY A 193 -13.88 -2.62 3.48
N ARG A 194 -12.98 -3.01 4.40
CA ARG A 194 -12.42 -2.07 5.38
C ARG A 194 -11.15 -1.41 4.84
N ALA A 195 -10.78 -0.27 5.41
CA ALA A 195 -9.48 0.32 5.19
C ALA A 195 -8.47 -0.20 6.22
N VAL A 196 -7.28 -0.63 5.78
CA VAL A 196 -6.23 -1.19 6.64
C VAL A 196 -5.05 -0.25 6.71
N GLN A 197 -4.64 0.14 7.91
CA GLN A 197 -3.49 1.01 8.12
C GLN A 197 -2.23 0.17 8.39
N VAL A 198 -1.20 0.36 7.58
CA VAL A 198 0.16 -0.15 7.79
C VAL A 198 1.03 0.98 8.35
N LEU A 199 1.81 0.66 9.38
CA LEU A 199 2.89 1.50 9.87
C LEU A 199 4.05 0.61 10.32
N CYS A 200 5.10 0.50 9.51
CA CYS A 200 6.24 -0.36 9.82
C CYS A 200 7.56 0.20 9.27
N SER A 201 8.65 -0.27 9.86
CA SER A 201 10.00 0.02 9.39
C SER A 201 10.43 -0.97 8.30
N LEU A 202 10.94 -0.43 7.20
CA LEU A 202 11.59 -1.14 6.09
C LEU A 202 13.08 -0.76 6.02
N PRO A 203 13.93 -1.52 5.30
CA PRO A 203 15.33 -1.13 5.07
C PRO A 203 15.46 0.27 4.45
N GLU A 204 14.62 0.60 3.47
CA GLU A 204 14.67 1.85 2.71
C GLU A 204 13.94 3.02 3.37
N GLY A 205 12.99 2.77 4.27
CA GLY A 205 12.29 3.85 4.97
C GLY A 205 11.27 3.39 6.00
N THR A 206 10.25 4.21 6.19
CA THR A 206 9.04 3.88 6.94
C THR A 206 7.90 3.71 5.94
N GLN A 207 7.20 2.57 5.97
CA GLN A 207 5.94 2.43 5.27
C GLN A 207 4.83 2.95 6.18
N SER A 208 4.19 4.04 5.77
CA SER A 208 2.94 4.54 6.35
C SER A 208 1.90 4.54 5.24
N GLU A 209 0.92 3.65 5.31
CA GLU A 209 0.01 3.40 4.18
C GLU A 209 -1.40 3.05 4.65
N LEU A 210 -2.41 3.54 3.94
CA LEU A 210 -3.81 3.16 4.11
C LEU A 210 -4.28 2.41 2.87
N LEU A 211 -4.61 1.14 3.05
CA LEU A 211 -5.07 0.23 2.02
C LEU A 211 -6.59 0.27 1.96
N PHE A 212 -7.16 0.70 0.85
CA PHE A 212 -8.59 0.57 0.57
C PHE A 212 -8.86 -0.82 -0.03
N VAL A 213 -9.45 -1.70 0.78
CA VAL A 213 -9.76 -3.07 0.36
C VAL A 213 -11.09 -3.11 -0.37
N TYR A 214 -11.13 -3.86 -1.46
CA TYR A 214 -12.33 -4.14 -2.23
C TYR A 214 -12.47 -5.64 -2.49
N ASP A 215 -13.71 -6.09 -2.64
CA ASP A 215 -14.04 -7.40 -3.16
C ASP A 215 -14.73 -7.24 -4.52
N LEU A 216 -14.49 -8.16 -5.45
CA LEU A 216 -15.22 -8.21 -6.71
C LEU A 216 -15.66 -9.64 -6.99
N PRO A 217 -16.98 -9.91 -6.94
CA PRO A 217 -17.54 -11.13 -7.48
C PRO A 217 -17.32 -11.18 -9.00
N LEU A 218 -16.58 -12.18 -9.45
CA LEU A 218 -16.21 -12.39 -10.85
C LEU A 218 -17.09 -13.50 -11.48
N PRO A 219 -17.42 -13.38 -12.78
CA PRO A 219 -18.06 -14.47 -13.53
C PRO A 219 -17.22 -15.76 -13.51
N ARG A 220 -17.88 -16.92 -13.57
CA ARG A 220 -17.21 -18.23 -13.57
C ARG A 220 -16.34 -18.48 -14.80
N ASP A 221 -16.66 -17.83 -15.90
CA ASP A 221 -15.95 -17.87 -17.17
C ASP A 221 -14.90 -16.76 -17.29
N PHE A 222 -14.76 -15.90 -16.28
CA PHE A 222 -13.72 -14.89 -16.26
C PHE A 222 -12.38 -15.51 -15.84
N ALA A 223 -11.36 -15.25 -16.66
CA ALA A 223 -9.96 -15.48 -16.33
C ALA A 223 -9.22 -14.14 -16.46
N PRO A 224 -8.46 -13.73 -15.43
CA PRO A 224 -7.66 -12.51 -15.52
C PRO A 224 -6.52 -12.68 -16.53
N HIS A 225 -6.16 -11.57 -17.18
CA HIS A 225 -5.06 -11.52 -18.14
C HIS A 225 -4.25 -10.25 -17.90
N ASN A 226 -2.95 -10.41 -17.68
CA ASN A 226 -2.02 -9.29 -17.55
C ASN A 226 -1.94 -8.49 -18.86
N GLN A 227 -2.07 -7.16 -18.80
CA GLN A 227 -2.01 -6.27 -19.96
C GLN A 227 -0.70 -5.46 -20.05
N ASP A 228 0.04 -5.29 -18.96
CA ASP A 228 1.15 -4.32 -18.88
C ASP A 228 2.51 -4.94 -18.50
N GLY A 229 2.54 -6.22 -18.11
CA GLY A 229 3.76 -6.93 -17.72
C GLY A 229 4.05 -6.92 -16.21
N GLU A 230 3.17 -6.36 -15.39
CA GLU A 230 3.36 -6.23 -13.94
C GLU A 230 3.08 -7.52 -13.14
N VAL A 231 2.28 -8.43 -13.71
CA VAL A 231 1.91 -9.73 -13.13
C VAL A 231 2.54 -10.89 -13.92
N ALA A 232 3.34 -11.75 -13.27
CA ALA A 232 3.94 -12.90 -13.93
C ALA A 232 2.93 -14.01 -14.28
N GLU A 233 2.00 -14.28 -13.37
CA GLU A 233 0.93 -15.27 -13.54
C GLU A 233 -0.24 -14.94 -12.63
N HIS A 234 -1.43 -15.41 -12.99
CA HIS A 234 -2.60 -15.41 -12.12
C HIS A 234 -2.89 -16.82 -11.62
N LEU A 235 -3.17 -16.94 -10.34
CA LEU A 235 -3.50 -18.21 -9.67
C LEU A 235 -4.93 -18.15 -9.14
N LEU A 236 -5.65 -19.26 -9.29
CA LEU A 236 -6.97 -19.44 -8.70
C LEU A 236 -6.86 -20.46 -7.57
N ALA A 237 -7.20 -20.05 -6.35
CA ALA A 237 -7.00 -20.85 -5.15
C ALA A 237 -8.25 -20.90 -4.29
N GLY A 238 -8.48 -22.04 -3.63
CA GLY A 238 -9.52 -22.17 -2.61
C GLY A 238 -9.14 -21.45 -1.32
N VAL A 239 -10.14 -21.02 -0.55
CA VAL A 239 -9.95 -20.37 0.76
C VAL A 239 -8.95 -21.09 1.69
N PRO A 240 -8.98 -22.43 1.86
CA PRO A 240 -8.02 -23.11 2.73
C PRO A 240 -6.56 -22.97 2.28
N GLU A 241 -6.33 -22.97 0.96
CA GLU A 241 -5.01 -22.81 0.37
C GLU A 241 -4.50 -21.38 0.54
N VAL A 242 -5.34 -20.38 0.29
CA VAL A 242 -5.04 -18.97 0.55
C VAL A 242 -4.63 -18.77 2.01
N ILE A 243 -5.43 -19.27 2.97
CA ILE A 243 -5.10 -19.19 4.41
C ILE A 243 -3.73 -19.84 4.70
N GLY A 244 -3.43 -20.98 4.08
CA GLY A 244 -2.12 -21.64 4.19
C GLY A 244 -0.99 -20.72 3.74
N TRP A 245 -1.10 -20.14 2.54
CA TRP A 245 -0.09 -19.23 1.99
C TRP A 245 0.10 -17.96 2.83
N LEU A 246 -0.97 -17.42 3.39
CA LEU A 246 -0.89 -16.26 4.29
C LEU A 246 -0.16 -16.59 5.60
N ARG A 247 -0.40 -17.78 6.16
CA ARG A 247 0.32 -18.27 7.35
C ARG A 247 1.80 -18.50 7.07
N ASP A 248 2.12 -18.97 5.87
CA ASP A 248 3.48 -19.21 5.41
C ASP A 248 4.20 -17.93 4.96
N GLY A 249 3.53 -16.76 4.96
CA GLY A 249 4.12 -15.49 4.55
C GLY A 249 4.48 -15.41 3.06
N ARG A 250 3.73 -16.10 2.20
CA ARG A 250 4.01 -16.18 0.75
C ARG A 250 3.47 -15.01 -0.08
N ALA A 251 2.61 -14.19 0.51
CA ALA A 251 2.04 -13.00 -0.11
C ALA A 251 2.68 -11.73 0.45
N THR A 252 2.62 -10.63 -0.30
CA THR A 252 3.06 -9.31 0.18
C THR A 252 2.35 -8.95 1.49
N LEU A 253 2.97 -8.06 2.26
CA LEU A 253 2.38 -7.60 3.53
C LEU A 253 0.96 -7.07 3.30
N ASP A 254 0.81 -6.17 2.34
CA ASP A 254 -0.42 -5.45 2.08
C ASP A 254 -1.52 -6.38 1.54
N ALA A 255 -1.16 -7.27 0.61
CA ALA A 255 -2.10 -8.25 0.07
C ALA A 255 -2.55 -9.25 1.13
N SER A 256 -1.65 -9.67 2.01
CA SER A 256 -2.01 -10.55 3.11
C SER A 256 -3.06 -9.92 4.02
N LEU A 257 -2.93 -8.63 4.31
CA LEU A 257 -3.90 -7.90 5.12
C LEU A 257 -5.23 -7.70 4.38
N ALA A 258 -5.19 -7.35 3.09
CA ALA A 258 -6.38 -7.19 2.26
C ALA A 258 -7.18 -8.49 2.12
N MET A 259 -6.50 -9.63 1.94
CA MET A 259 -7.14 -10.95 1.89
C MET A 259 -7.71 -11.35 3.25
N LEU A 260 -7.00 -11.07 4.35
CA LEU A 260 -7.51 -11.34 5.71
C LEU A 260 -8.78 -10.54 6.02
N ASP A 261 -8.87 -9.28 5.58
CA ASP A 261 -10.09 -8.49 5.69
C ASP A 261 -11.29 -9.20 5.05
N THR A 262 -11.14 -9.62 3.79
CA THR A 262 -12.15 -10.38 3.05
C THR A 262 -12.52 -11.68 3.75
N LEU A 263 -11.52 -12.50 4.12
CA LEU A 263 -11.74 -13.78 4.82
C LEU A 263 -12.56 -13.62 6.10
N LEU A 264 -12.34 -12.55 6.85
CA LEU A 264 -13.08 -12.25 8.09
C LEU A 264 -14.48 -11.73 7.81
N ARG A 265 -14.66 -10.80 6.87
CA ARG A 265 -15.97 -10.23 6.52
C ARG A 265 -16.93 -11.29 5.98
N HIS A 266 -16.42 -12.24 5.21
CA HIS A 266 -17.20 -13.36 4.68
C HIS A 266 -17.32 -14.55 5.65
N ARG A 267 -16.71 -14.47 6.84
CA ARG A 267 -16.68 -15.55 7.85
C ARG A 267 -16.05 -16.86 7.35
N TRP A 268 -15.13 -16.76 6.39
CA TRP A 268 -14.31 -17.86 5.90
C TRP A 268 -13.12 -18.16 6.81
N LEU A 269 -12.77 -17.20 7.66
CA LEU A 269 -11.81 -17.33 8.76
C LEU A 269 -12.49 -16.87 10.05
N ALA A 270 -12.27 -17.60 11.14
CA ALA A 270 -12.81 -17.21 12.43
C ALA A 270 -11.99 -16.05 13.03
N PRO A 271 -12.62 -15.03 13.65
CA PRO A 271 -11.90 -13.86 14.17
C PRO A 271 -10.74 -14.19 15.12
N GLN A 272 -10.90 -15.21 15.97
CA GLN A 272 -9.85 -15.63 16.90
C GLN A 272 -8.57 -16.13 16.22
N ASP A 273 -8.66 -16.59 14.96
CA ASP A 273 -7.51 -17.08 14.21
C ASP A 273 -6.64 -15.94 13.65
N ALA A 274 -7.18 -14.71 13.61
CA ALA A 274 -6.51 -13.49 13.16
C ALA A 274 -6.31 -12.48 14.31
N ALA A 275 -5.98 -12.97 15.51
CA ALA A 275 -5.81 -12.13 16.69
C ALA A 275 -4.87 -10.93 16.43
N GLY A 276 -5.30 -9.73 16.82
CA GLY A 276 -4.55 -8.47 16.67
C GLY A 276 -4.86 -7.68 15.39
N ILE A 277 -5.54 -8.28 14.41
CA ILE A 277 -5.87 -7.58 13.15
C ILE A 277 -6.75 -6.35 13.36
N ASP A 278 -7.61 -6.34 14.39
CA ASP A 278 -8.53 -5.22 14.62
C ASP A 278 -7.82 -3.89 14.88
N ALA A 279 -6.62 -3.93 15.45
CA ALA A 279 -5.78 -2.75 15.67
C ALA A 279 -5.28 -2.11 14.35
N LEU A 280 -5.38 -2.83 13.23
CA LEU A 280 -4.97 -2.35 11.92
C LEU A 280 -6.08 -1.57 11.21
N PHE A 281 -7.34 -1.70 11.63
CA PHE A 281 -8.45 -0.88 11.11
C PHE A 281 -8.63 0.44 11.87
N ALA A 282 -7.82 0.67 12.90
CA ALA A 282 -7.72 1.94 13.60
C ALA A 282 -6.46 2.71 13.14
N PRO A 283 -6.45 4.05 13.23
CA PRO A 283 -5.24 4.84 13.02
C PRO A 283 -4.09 4.34 13.91
N ALA A 284 -2.88 4.30 13.37
CA ALA A 284 -1.70 4.02 14.17
C ALA A 284 -1.49 5.17 15.16
N ALA A 285 -1.33 4.85 16.46
CA ALA A 285 -1.01 5.81 17.51
C ALA A 285 0.45 6.23 17.47
#